data_AF-K1YRL0-F1
#
_entry.id   AF-K1YRL0-F1
#
_cell.length_a   1.000
_cell.length_b   1.000
_cell.length_c   1.000
_cell.angle_alpha   90.00
_cell.angle_beta   90.00
_cell.angle_gamma   90.00
#
_symmetry.space_group_name_H-M   'P 1'
#
loop_
_entity.id
_entity.type
_entity.pdbx_description
1 polymer ?
#
loop_
_entity_poly.entity_id
_entity_poly.type
_entity_poly.pdbx_seq_one_letter_code
_entity_poly.pdbx_strand_id
1 'polypeptide(L)'
;MKINDNLLSISFNISNYLKLHVLIAFIFLIGVLNAGEEKAEISISGAWALYPMAIKWALEYKKINPDIKFDIAAGGAGKGMADAIAGIIDLGMVSRSINKAEIEKGAWWISVTKDAVVPVCNTQNPYINDILTKGMTKEKFKDIWISGEITLWSQIFIGQPEQDINVYTRSDACGAAETWALFLDNKQEDLLGTGVYGDPGLADAVIKDIFGIG
;
A
#
# COMPACT_ATOMS: atom_id res chain seq x y z
N MET A 1 -66.09 -40.45 -10.56
CA MET A 1 -66.13 -40.11 -12.00
C MET A 1 -67.03 -38.90 -12.19
N LYS A 2 -66.41 -37.72 -12.39
CA LYS A 2 -66.88 -36.60 -13.22
C LYS A 2 -65.69 -35.65 -13.35
N ILE A 3 -65.02 -35.76 -14.49
CA ILE A 3 -64.06 -34.78 -15.02
C ILE A 3 -64.91 -33.64 -15.58
N ASN A 4 -64.51 -32.39 -15.34
CA ASN A 4 -65.12 -31.24 -16.00
C ASN A 4 -64.00 -30.45 -16.70
N ASP A 5 -64.13 -30.36 -18.01
CA ASP A 5 -63.21 -29.72 -18.95
C ASP A 5 -63.49 -28.21 -19.02
N ASN A 6 -62.52 -27.39 -18.61
CA ASN A 6 -62.46 -25.98 -19.01
C ASN A 6 -61.11 -25.72 -19.69
N LEU A 7 -61.12 -25.71 -21.02
CA LEU A 7 -60.03 -25.21 -21.86
C LEU A 7 -60.05 -23.68 -21.82
N LEU A 8 -59.01 -23.07 -21.25
CA LEU A 8 -58.67 -21.66 -21.49
C LEU A 8 -57.73 -21.60 -22.70
N SER A 9 -58.22 -21.10 -23.84
CA SER A 9 -57.37 -20.78 -24.98
C SER A 9 -56.73 -19.40 -24.79
N ILE A 10 -55.40 -19.34 -24.77
CA ILE A 10 -54.65 -18.08 -24.87
C ILE A 10 -54.29 -17.88 -26.34
N SER A 11 -54.84 -16.84 -26.97
CA SER A 11 -54.41 -16.39 -28.31
C SER A 11 -53.21 -15.46 -28.16
N PHE A 12 -52.04 -15.87 -28.66
CA PHE A 12 -50.85 -15.02 -28.69
C PHE A 12 -50.79 -14.21 -29.98
N ASN A 13 -50.66 -12.88 -29.86
CA ASN A 13 -50.46 -11.98 -30.99
C ASN A 13 -48.99 -12.02 -31.45
N ILE A 14 -48.73 -12.75 -32.54
CA ILE A 14 -47.39 -13.02 -33.11
C ILE A 14 -46.64 -11.72 -33.47
N SER A 15 -47.35 -10.60 -33.70
CA SER A 15 -46.78 -9.30 -34.05
C SER A 15 -45.85 -8.73 -32.96
N ASN A 16 -46.15 -8.96 -31.68
CA ASN A 16 -45.36 -8.41 -30.58
C ASN A 16 -44.08 -9.20 -30.32
N TYR A 17 -44.07 -10.51 -30.61
CA TYR A 17 -42.87 -11.34 -30.48
C TYR A 17 -41.82 -11.00 -31.53
N LEU A 18 -42.24 -10.73 -32.78
CA LEU A 18 -41.31 -10.36 -33.84
C LEU A 18 -40.64 -9.00 -33.55
N LYS A 19 -41.39 -8.03 -33.03
CA LYS A 19 -40.84 -6.73 -32.59
C LYS A 19 -39.87 -6.86 -31.40
N LEU A 20 -40.17 -7.75 -30.44
CA LEU A 20 -39.31 -7.99 -29.29
C LEU A 20 -38.00 -8.69 -29.69
N HIS A 21 -38.04 -9.67 -30.60
CA HIS A 21 -36.84 -10.35 -31.10
C HIS A 21 -35.97 -9.43 -31.96
N VAL A 22 -36.58 -8.58 -32.79
CA VAL A 22 -35.85 -7.56 -33.55
C VAL A 22 -35.20 -6.54 -32.61
N LEU A 23 -35.89 -6.10 -31.54
CA LEU A 23 -35.32 -5.19 -30.55
C LEU A 23 -34.16 -5.82 -29.77
N ILE A 24 -34.28 -7.08 -29.33
CA ILE A 24 -33.20 -7.81 -28.66
C ILE A 24 -32.01 -8.03 -29.60
N ALA A 25 -32.25 -8.39 -30.86
CA ALA A 25 -31.21 -8.51 -31.87
C ALA A 25 -30.53 -7.16 -32.16
N PHE A 26 -31.27 -6.06 -32.15
CA PHE A 26 -30.71 -4.71 -32.34
C PHE A 26 -29.89 -4.25 -31.13
N ILE A 27 -30.31 -4.57 -29.91
CA ILE A 27 -29.54 -4.32 -28.68
C ILE A 27 -28.26 -5.16 -28.66
N PHE A 28 -28.33 -6.43 -29.07
CA PHE A 28 -27.15 -7.28 -29.25
C PHE A 28 -26.21 -6.74 -30.33
N LEU A 29 -26.74 -6.25 -31.45
CA LEU A 29 -25.93 -5.68 -32.53
C LEU A 29 -25.23 -4.38 -32.10
N ILE A 30 -25.92 -3.52 -31.34
CA ILE A 30 -25.32 -2.31 -30.75
C ILE A 30 -24.29 -2.66 -29.66
N GLY A 31 -24.53 -3.70 -28.86
CA GLY A 31 -23.58 -4.20 -27.87
C GLY A 31 -22.30 -4.76 -28.49
N VAL A 32 -22.40 -5.43 -29.63
CA VAL A 32 -21.25 -5.94 -30.41
C VAL A 32 -20.54 -4.81 -31.17
N LEU A 33 -21.26 -3.77 -31.62
CA LEU A 33 -20.68 -2.58 -32.25
C LEU A 33 -19.98 -1.63 -31.24
N ASN A 34 -20.34 -1.69 -29.96
CA ASN A 34 -19.69 -0.96 -28.87
C ASN A 34 -18.59 -1.75 -28.14
N ALA A 35 -18.24 -2.95 -28.61
CA ALA A 35 -17.00 -3.60 -28.23
C ALA A 35 -15.80 -2.90 -28.91
N GLY A 36 -15.67 -1.59 -28.68
CA GLY A 36 -14.36 -0.95 -28.81
C GLY A 36 -13.43 -1.60 -27.80
N GLU A 37 -12.16 -1.79 -28.14
CA GLU A 37 -11.13 -2.25 -27.21
C GLU A 37 -11.16 -1.36 -25.96
N GLU A 38 -11.83 -1.84 -24.91
CA GLU A 38 -11.83 -1.19 -23.63
C GLU A 38 -10.40 -1.30 -23.14
N LYS A 39 -9.68 -0.17 -23.16
CA LYS A 39 -8.30 -0.09 -22.68
C LYS A 39 -8.30 -0.63 -21.25
N ALA A 40 -7.77 -1.83 -21.07
CA ALA A 40 -7.75 -2.48 -19.77
C ALA A 40 -6.98 -1.58 -18.80
N GLU A 41 -7.68 -1.08 -17.79
CA GLU A 41 -7.12 -0.29 -16.71
C GLU A 41 -6.88 -1.21 -15.52
N ILE A 42 -5.67 -1.15 -14.98
CA ILE A 42 -5.27 -1.88 -13.78
C ILE A 42 -5.03 -0.85 -12.68
N SER A 43 -5.86 -0.89 -11.66
CA SER A 43 -5.80 -0.04 -10.49
C SER A 43 -5.01 -0.70 -9.36
N ILE A 44 -4.04 0.02 -8.81
CA ILE A 44 -3.11 -0.46 -7.79
C ILE A 44 -3.03 0.57 -6.67
N SER A 45 -3.13 0.14 -5.41
CA SER A 45 -2.91 1.06 -4.29
C SER A 45 -2.21 0.43 -3.09
N GLY A 46 -1.52 1.23 -2.29
CA GLY A 46 -1.07 0.79 -0.96
C GLY A 46 0.33 1.24 -0.55
N ALA A 47 1.17 0.28 -0.16
CA ALA A 47 2.45 0.47 0.48
C ALA A 47 3.41 1.42 -0.26
N TRP A 48 3.98 2.38 0.48
CA TRP A 48 5.03 3.29 -0.02
C TRP A 48 6.29 2.56 -0.47
N ALA A 49 6.73 1.55 0.28
CA ALA A 49 7.92 0.77 -0.03
C ALA A 49 7.89 0.12 -1.43
N LEU A 50 6.73 -0.36 -1.88
CA LEU A 50 6.58 -0.98 -3.21
C LEU A 50 6.28 0.04 -4.31
N TYR A 51 5.88 1.27 -3.98
CA TYR A 51 5.39 2.24 -4.94
C TYR A 51 6.40 2.55 -6.06
N PRO A 52 7.70 2.83 -5.80
CA PRO A 52 8.68 3.06 -6.87
C PRO A 52 8.84 1.85 -7.80
N MET A 53 8.76 0.64 -7.23
CA MET A 53 8.86 -0.61 -8.00
C MET A 53 7.62 -0.84 -8.87
N ALA A 54 6.41 -0.61 -8.33
CA ALA A 54 5.16 -0.72 -9.06
C ALA A 54 5.11 0.25 -10.25
N ILE A 55 5.53 1.51 -10.05
CA ILE A 55 5.67 2.49 -11.13
C ILE A 55 6.64 1.98 -12.20
N LYS A 56 7.81 1.47 -11.80
CA LYS A 56 8.81 0.95 -12.74
C LYS A 56 8.27 -0.25 -13.53
N TRP A 57 7.61 -1.20 -12.87
CA TRP A 57 7.01 -2.36 -13.53
C TRP A 57 5.90 -1.96 -14.50
N ALA A 58 5.02 -1.03 -14.12
CA ALA A 58 3.99 -0.51 -15.00
C ALA A 58 4.58 0.14 -16.25
N LEU A 59 5.64 0.95 -16.10
CA LEU A 59 6.33 1.56 -17.23
C LEU A 59 6.97 0.53 -18.17
N GLU A 60 7.62 -0.51 -17.64
CA GLU A 60 8.23 -1.56 -18.46
C GLU A 60 7.18 -2.45 -19.13
N TYR A 61 6.10 -2.79 -18.42
CA TYR A 61 5.02 -3.61 -18.96
C TYR A 61 4.25 -2.88 -20.05
N LYS A 62 4.07 -1.56 -19.93
CA LYS A 62 3.45 -0.73 -20.96
C LYS A 62 4.21 -0.74 -22.29
N LYS A 63 5.53 -0.96 -22.28
CA LYS A 63 6.32 -1.05 -23.54
C LYS A 63 5.90 -2.24 -24.40
N ILE A 64 5.47 -3.33 -23.77
CA ILE A 64 5.03 -4.56 -24.44
C ILE A 64 3.50 -4.67 -24.52
N ASN A 65 2.76 -3.89 -23.72
CA ASN A 65 1.30 -3.81 -23.74
C ASN A 65 0.84 -2.34 -23.70
N PRO A 66 0.90 -1.62 -24.84
CA PRO A 66 0.69 -0.16 -24.87
C PRO A 66 -0.75 0.27 -24.56
N ASP A 67 -1.72 -0.64 -24.75
CA ASP A 67 -3.14 -0.37 -24.54
C ASP A 67 -3.58 -0.50 -23.08
N ILE A 68 -2.73 -1.11 -22.23
CA ILE A 68 -2.98 -1.22 -20.80
C ILE A 68 -2.63 0.09 -20.10
N LYS A 69 -3.57 0.56 -19.28
CA LYS A 69 -3.39 1.71 -18.39
C LYS A 69 -3.17 1.22 -16.97
N PHE A 70 -2.34 1.94 -16.23
CA PHE A 70 -2.13 1.70 -14.81
C PHE A 70 -2.50 2.97 -14.04
N ASP A 71 -3.38 2.83 -13.06
CA ASP A 71 -3.63 3.84 -12.03
C ASP A 71 -2.99 3.36 -10.73
N ILE A 72 -1.97 4.07 -10.23
CA ILE A 72 -1.15 3.62 -9.10
C ILE A 72 -1.11 4.70 -8.03
N ALA A 73 -1.62 4.39 -6.85
CA ALA A 73 -1.67 5.32 -5.72
C ALA A 73 -1.00 4.78 -4.47
N ALA A 74 -0.06 5.53 -3.89
CA ALA A 74 0.49 5.22 -2.57
C ALA A 74 -0.38 5.79 -1.45
N GLY A 75 -0.52 5.04 -0.36
CA GLY A 75 -1.25 5.50 0.84
C GLY A 75 -1.09 4.60 2.06
N GLY A 76 -0.02 3.79 2.10
CA GLY A 76 0.26 2.87 3.20
C GLY A 76 -0.31 1.46 2.99
N ALA A 77 0.30 0.49 3.67
CA ALA A 77 -0.03 -0.92 3.51
C ALA A 77 -1.44 -1.26 4.02
N GLY A 78 -1.93 -0.56 5.06
CA GLY A 78 -3.30 -0.68 5.56
C GLY A 78 -4.34 -0.30 4.52
N LYS A 79 -4.15 0.82 3.82
CA LYS A 79 -5.03 1.27 2.72
C LYS A 79 -5.05 0.25 1.59
N GLY A 80 -3.89 -0.21 1.12
CA GLY A 80 -3.80 -1.16 0.02
C GLY A 80 -4.56 -2.46 0.29
N MET A 81 -4.46 -2.99 1.51
CA MET A 81 -5.22 -4.17 1.90
C MET A 81 -6.73 -3.90 2.01
N ALA A 82 -7.12 -2.77 2.61
CA ALA A 82 -8.53 -2.41 2.74
C ALA A 82 -9.20 -2.23 1.37
N ASP A 83 -8.55 -1.51 0.46
CA ASP A 83 -9.06 -1.28 -0.89
C ASP A 83 -9.20 -2.61 -1.68
N ALA A 84 -8.21 -3.51 -1.55
CA ALA A 84 -8.22 -4.80 -2.24
C ALA A 84 -9.34 -5.73 -1.72
N ILE A 85 -9.50 -5.85 -0.40
CA ILE A 85 -10.59 -6.65 0.19
C ILE A 85 -11.96 -6.08 -0.18
N ALA A 86 -12.08 -4.75 -0.27
CA ALA A 86 -13.32 -4.09 -0.65
C ALA A 86 -13.63 -4.17 -2.16
N GLY A 87 -12.69 -4.67 -2.99
CA GLY A 87 -12.83 -4.72 -4.44
C GLY A 87 -12.84 -3.35 -5.11
N ILE A 88 -12.23 -2.35 -4.47
CA ILE A 88 -12.11 -0.97 -5.00
C ILE A 88 -10.97 -0.87 -6.03
N ILE A 89 -9.95 -1.71 -5.86
CA ILE A 89 -8.77 -1.80 -6.73
C ILE A 89 -8.54 -3.24 -7.19
N ASP A 90 -7.77 -3.40 -8.26
CA ASP A 90 -7.36 -4.71 -8.77
C ASP A 90 -6.25 -5.34 -7.90
N LEU A 91 -5.27 -4.53 -7.47
CA LEU A 91 -4.08 -5.02 -6.75
C LEU A 91 -3.70 -4.13 -5.55
N GLY A 92 -3.71 -4.72 -4.34
CA GLY A 92 -3.19 -4.07 -3.13
C GLY A 92 -1.68 -4.28 -2.95
N MET A 93 -0.91 -3.20 -2.76
CA MET A 93 0.48 -3.24 -2.32
C MET A 93 0.57 -3.30 -0.80
N VAL A 94 1.23 -4.32 -0.26
CA VAL A 94 1.37 -4.53 1.19
C VAL A 94 2.83 -4.81 1.51
N SER A 95 3.38 -4.08 2.49
CA SER A 95 4.79 -4.19 2.92
C SER A 95 4.95 -4.67 4.36
N ARG A 96 3.88 -5.20 4.96
CA ARG A 96 3.83 -5.78 6.31
C ARG A 96 3.33 -7.22 6.27
N SER A 97 3.35 -7.88 7.43
CA SER A 97 2.69 -9.17 7.59
C SER A 97 1.20 -9.08 7.26
N ILE A 98 0.66 -10.12 6.64
CA ILE A 98 -0.78 -10.25 6.37
C ILE A 98 -1.46 -10.84 7.60
N ASN A 99 -2.50 -10.18 8.09
CA ASN A 99 -3.16 -10.56 9.33
C ASN A 99 -4.18 -11.70 9.08
N LYS A 100 -4.37 -12.59 10.05
CA LYS A 100 -5.34 -13.71 9.93
C LYS A 100 -6.75 -13.23 9.55
N ALA A 101 -7.20 -12.12 10.14
CA ALA A 101 -8.50 -11.53 9.83
C ALA A 101 -8.63 -11.04 8.37
N GLU A 102 -7.52 -10.74 7.70
CA GLU A 102 -7.51 -10.35 6.28
C GLU A 102 -7.61 -11.58 5.39
N ILE A 103 -6.92 -12.67 5.77
CA ILE A 103 -7.00 -13.97 5.09
C ILE A 103 -8.42 -14.53 5.18
N GLU A 104 -9.04 -14.47 6.37
CA GLU A 104 -10.43 -14.88 6.59
C GLU A 104 -11.43 -14.09 5.74
N LYS A 105 -11.07 -12.85 5.35
CA LYS A 105 -11.83 -12.01 4.42
C LYS A 105 -11.53 -12.28 2.95
N GLY A 106 -10.71 -13.29 2.64
CA GLY A 106 -10.39 -13.71 1.28
C GLY A 106 -9.09 -13.14 0.72
N ALA A 107 -8.27 -12.45 1.52
CA ALA A 107 -6.98 -11.98 1.05
C ALA A 107 -6.05 -13.16 0.71
N TRP A 108 -5.48 -13.11 -0.49
CA TRP A 108 -4.37 -13.95 -0.92
C TRP A 108 -3.30 -13.04 -1.52
N TRP A 109 -2.04 -13.47 -1.51
CA TRP A 109 -0.93 -12.60 -1.89
C TRP A 109 0.20 -13.36 -2.58
N ILE A 110 1.03 -12.59 -3.29
CA ILE A 110 2.29 -13.04 -3.89
C ILE A 110 3.41 -12.13 -3.38
N SER A 111 4.48 -12.73 -2.86
CA SER A 111 5.68 -11.99 -2.50
C SER A 111 6.50 -11.64 -3.74
N VAL A 112 6.69 -10.36 -4.00
CA VAL A 112 7.34 -9.86 -5.22
C VAL A 112 8.76 -9.32 -4.99
N THR A 113 9.08 -8.88 -3.77
CA THR A 113 10.37 -8.29 -3.42
C THR A 113 10.78 -8.64 -1.99
N LYS A 114 12.08 -8.50 -1.71
CA LYS A 114 12.63 -8.40 -0.36
C LYS A 114 13.19 -6.99 -0.20
N ASP A 115 12.92 -6.38 0.92
CA ASP A 115 13.35 -5.02 1.23
C ASP A 115 13.98 -4.98 2.64
N ALA A 116 14.73 -3.93 2.93
CA ALA A 116 15.37 -3.69 4.22
C ALA A 116 15.00 -2.31 4.74
N VAL A 117 14.69 -2.23 6.03
CA VAL A 117 14.48 -0.97 6.73
C VAL A 117 15.77 -0.58 7.43
N VAL A 118 16.21 0.65 7.22
CA VAL A 118 17.40 1.21 7.85
C VAL A 118 17.06 2.56 8.47
N PRO A 119 17.64 2.90 9.64
CA PRO A 119 17.51 4.24 10.18
C PRO A 119 18.35 5.19 9.33
N VAL A 120 17.86 6.41 9.17
CA VAL A 120 18.51 7.48 8.41
C VAL A 120 18.72 8.70 9.29
N CYS A 121 19.77 9.46 9.00
CA CYS A 121 20.04 10.74 9.64
C CYS A 121 20.52 11.75 8.60
N ASN A 122 20.56 13.02 8.99
CA ASN A 122 21.05 14.08 8.12
C ASN A 122 22.55 13.92 7.84
N THR A 123 22.97 14.11 6.58
CA THR A 123 24.40 14.03 6.21
C THR A 123 25.23 15.17 6.79
N GLN A 124 24.61 16.27 7.21
CA GLN A 124 25.25 17.39 7.90
C GLN A 124 25.26 17.22 9.42
N ASN A 125 24.77 16.10 9.95
CA ASN A 125 24.82 15.82 11.37
C ASN A 125 26.29 15.84 11.86
N PRO A 126 26.63 16.59 12.93
CA PRO A 126 28.03 16.72 13.36
C PRO A 126 28.65 15.40 13.85
N TYR A 127 27.83 14.39 14.15
CA TYR A 127 28.25 13.06 14.56
C TYR A 127 28.42 12.08 13.38
N ILE A 128 28.24 12.54 12.13
CA ILE A 128 28.20 11.66 10.94
C ILE A 128 29.44 10.76 10.79
N ASN A 129 30.64 11.26 11.12
CA ASN A 129 31.86 10.46 11.05
C ASN A 129 31.86 9.32 12.07
N ASP A 130 31.37 9.56 13.28
CA ASP A 130 31.24 8.54 14.32
C ASP A 130 30.14 7.54 13.95
N ILE A 131 29.00 8.01 13.43
CA ILE A 131 27.91 7.16 12.94
C ILE A 131 28.42 6.19 11.86
N LEU A 132 29.14 6.69 10.86
CA LEU A 132 29.63 5.88 9.73
C LEU A 132 30.75 4.91 10.11
N THR A 133 31.59 5.25 11.10
CA THR A 133 32.74 4.42 11.49
C THR A 133 32.44 3.43 12.61
N LYS A 134 31.54 3.80 13.54
CA LYS A 134 31.23 3.01 14.74
C LYS A 134 29.84 2.36 14.68
N GLY A 135 28.89 2.99 13.97
CA GLY A 135 27.50 2.56 13.96
C GLY A 135 26.81 2.65 15.32
N MET A 136 25.66 1.99 15.43
CA MET A 136 24.84 1.91 16.65
C MET A 136 24.34 0.49 16.85
N THR A 137 24.19 0.08 18.10
CA THR A 137 23.64 -1.24 18.45
C THR A 137 22.11 -1.19 18.54
N LYS A 138 21.48 -2.37 18.48
CA LYS A 138 20.04 -2.52 18.67
C LYS A 138 19.57 -1.91 20.00
N GLU A 139 20.34 -2.10 21.07
CA GLU A 139 20.02 -1.57 22.40
C GLU A 139 19.94 -0.05 22.39
N LYS A 140 20.93 0.63 21.78
CA LYS A 140 20.90 2.09 21.64
C LYS A 140 19.68 2.56 20.84
N PHE A 141 19.28 1.83 19.80
CA PHE A 141 18.05 2.14 19.06
C PHE A 141 16.80 1.95 19.92
N LYS A 142 16.73 0.91 20.76
CA LYS A 142 15.64 0.73 21.73
C LYS A 142 15.60 1.88 22.72
N ASP A 143 16.75 2.35 23.18
CA ASP A 143 16.82 3.44 24.16
C ASP A 143 16.36 4.78 23.59
N ILE A 144 16.42 4.95 22.26
CA ILE A 144 15.94 6.15 21.55
C ILE A 144 14.45 6.02 21.21
N TRP A 145 14.03 4.92 20.58
CA TRP A 145 12.68 4.79 20.02
C TRP A 145 11.65 4.15 20.95
N ILE A 146 12.06 3.51 22.05
CA ILE A 146 11.12 2.78 22.93
C ILE A 146 11.14 3.35 24.36
N SER A 147 12.31 3.35 25.02
CA SER A 147 12.37 3.82 26.42
C SER A 147 12.53 5.32 26.53
N GLY A 148 13.17 5.96 25.55
CA GLY A 148 13.51 7.39 25.60
C GLY A 148 14.63 7.71 26.60
N GLU A 149 15.42 6.72 27.00
CA GLU A 149 16.58 6.90 27.90
C GLU A 149 17.75 7.63 27.22
N ILE A 150 17.91 7.45 25.90
CA ILE A 150 18.87 8.21 25.09
C ILE A 150 18.13 9.33 24.37
N THR A 151 18.39 10.56 24.78
CA THR A 151 17.83 11.79 24.20
C THR A 151 18.88 12.69 23.57
N LEU A 152 20.16 12.43 23.81
CA LEU A 152 21.29 13.23 23.33
C LEU A 152 22.25 12.40 22.48
N TRP A 153 22.74 12.98 21.38
CA TRP A 153 23.76 12.36 20.53
C TRP A 153 25.08 12.10 21.28
N SER A 154 25.43 12.93 22.26
CA SER A 154 26.62 12.76 23.09
C SER A 154 26.57 11.53 24.01
N GLN A 155 25.38 11.03 24.35
CA GLN A 155 25.24 9.75 25.10
C GLN A 155 25.64 8.55 24.23
N ILE A 156 25.53 8.68 22.91
CA ILE A 156 25.89 7.64 21.94
C ILE A 156 27.38 7.72 21.61
N PHE A 157 27.89 8.94 21.38
CA PHE A 157 29.24 9.23 20.93
C PHE A 157 29.95 10.20 21.90
N ILE A 158 30.64 9.62 22.88
CA ILE A 158 31.32 10.34 23.97
C ILE A 158 32.42 11.27 23.41
N GLY A 159 32.55 12.46 24.00
CA GLY A 159 33.58 13.45 23.67
C GLY A 159 33.15 14.52 22.66
N GLN A 160 31.90 14.46 22.21
CA GLN A 160 31.26 15.46 21.36
C GLN A 160 30.38 16.42 22.20
N PRO A 161 29.99 17.60 21.67
CA PRO A 161 29.09 18.53 22.34
C PRO A 161 27.76 17.87 22.76
N GLU A 162 27.03 18.45 23.71
CA GLU A 162 25.66 18.02 24.01
C GLU A 162 24.71 18.51 22.92
N GLN A 163 23.87 17.60 22.41
CA GLN A 163 22.92 17.91 21.34
C GLN A 163 21.73 16.93 21.39
N ASP A 164 20.52 17.47 21.43
CA ASP A 164 19.28 16.70 21.39
C ASP A 164 19.15 15.88 20.09
N ILE A 165 18.53 14.70 20.22
CA ILE A 165 18.12 13.84 19.12
C ILE A 165 16.66 14.14 18.79
N ASN A 166 16.40 14.58 17.56
CA ASN A 166 15.04 14.72 17.06
C ASN A 166 14.62 13.41 16.40
N VAL A 167 13.79 12.63 17.10
CA VAL A 167 13.37 11.30 16.64
C VAL A 167 12.12 11.42 15.78
N TYR A 168 12.15 10.84 14.59
CA TYR A 168 11.03 10.72 13.68
C TYR A 168 10.57 9.26 13.57
N THR A 169 9.27 9.09 13.33
CA THR A 169 8.64 7.80 13.06
C THR A 169 7.51 7.99 12.06
N ARG A 170 6.72 6.95 11.79
CA ARG A 170 5.63 6.99 10.81
C ARG A 170 4.27 7.12 11.47
N SER A 171 3.47 8.06 10.98
CA SER A 171 2.09 8.28 11.46
C SER A 171 1.07 7.32 10.83
N ASP A 172 1.38 6.76 9.66
CA ASP A 172 0.53 5.77 8.98
C ASP A 172 0.93 4.33 9.34
N ALA A 173 -0.07 3.43 9.41
CA ALA A 173 0.16 2.00 9.56
C ALA A 173 0.90 1.45 8.33
N CYS A 174 2.18 1.10 8.50
CA CYS A 174 3.07 0.81 7.37
C CYS A 174 4.14 -0.23 7.71
N GLY A 175 4.60 -0.93 6.68
CA GLY A 175 5.59 -1.99 6.83
C GLY A 175 6.96 -1.51 7.35
N ALA A 176 7.37 -0.28 7.03
CA ALA A 176 8.66 0.24 7.46
C ALA A 176 8.73 0.38 8.99
N ALA A 177 7.76 1.08 9.59
CA ALA A 177 7.71 1.27 11.04
C ALA A 177 7.38 -0.03 11.79
N GLU A 178 6.49 -0.88 11.26
CA GLU A 178 6.25 -2.21 11.84
C GLU A 178 7.52 -3.06 11.84
N THR A 179 8.27 -3.11 10.73
CA THR A 179 9.52 -3.88 10.63
C THR A 179 10.58 -3.32 11.58
N TRP A 180 10.69 -1.99 11.68
CA TRP A 180 11.61 -1.35 12.62
C TRP A 180 11.25 -1.67 14.06
N ALA A 181 9.98 -1.56 14.45
CA ALA A 181 9.53 -1.91 15.79
C ALA A 181 9.77 -3.39 16.12
N LEU A 182 9.51 -4.30 15.17
CA LEU A 182 9.78 -5.72 15.33
C LEU A 182 11.29 -5.99 15.53
N PHE A 183 12.15 -5.29 14.79
CA PHE A 183 13.60 -5.34 15.03
C PHE A 183 13.96 -4.90 16.44
N LEU A 184 13.21 -3.97 17.04
CA LEU A 184 13.35 -3.48 18.41
C LEU A 184 12.55 -4.28 19.46
N ASP A 185 12.00 -5.45 19.09
CA ASP A 185 11.16 -6.33 19.93
C ASP A 185 9.86 -5.68 20.44
N ASN A 186 9.28 -4.76 19.66
CA ASN A 186 8.08 -3.98 20.00
C ASN A 186 7.09 -3.92 18.83
N LYS A 187 6.00 -3.17 18.99
CA LYS A 187 5.02 -2.88 17.94
C LYS A 187 5.16 -1.44 17.44
N GLN A 188 4.61 -1.16 16.26
CA GLN A 188 4.70 0.18 15.67
C GLN A 188 4.12 1.25 16.61
N GLU A 189 3.04 0.95 17.33
CA GLU A 189 2.38 1.88 18.23
C GLU A 189 3.22 2.23 19.46
N ASP A 190 4.26 1.44 19.75
CA ASP A 190 5.19 1.66 20.87
C ASP A 190 6.35 2.58 20.47
N LEU A 191 6.52 2.90 19.17
CA LEU A 191 7.59 3.77 18.70
C LEU A 191 7.36 5.22 19.13
N LEU A 192 8.31 5.77 19.86
CA LEU A 192 8.43 7.18 20.20
C LEU A 192 8.89 8.03 19.00
N GLY A 193 8.70 9.34 19.12
CA GLY A 193 9.13 10.32 18.12
C GLY A 193 7.98 11.03 17.41
N THR A 194 8.33 11.97 16.53
CA THR A 194 7.38 12.73 15.74
C THR A 194 6.90 11.88 14.56
N GLY A 195 5.60 11.57 14.53
CA GLY A 195 5.00 10.81 13.44
C GLY A 195 4.88 11.63 12.15
N VAL A 196 5.47 11.14 11.07
CA VAL A 196 5.43 11.74 9.73
C VAL A 196 4.75 10.80 8.74
N TYR A 197 3.96 11.36 7.82
CA TYR A 197 3.21 10.57 6.85
C TYR A 197 4.07 10.16 5.65
N GLY A 198 4.10 8.86 5.35
CA GLY A 198 4.76 8.33 4.14
C GLY A 198 6.29 8.29 4.20
N ASP A 199 6.91 7.41 3.39
CA ASP A 199 8.38 7.35 3.25
C ASP A 199 8.96 8.71 2.78
N PRO A 200 8.37 9.40 1.79
CA PRO A 200 8.91 10.68 1.33
C PRO A 200 8.83 11.78 2.39
N GLY A 201 7.77 11.79 3.21
CA GLY A 201 7.61 12.77 4.27
C GLY A 201 8.65 12.58 5.37
N LEU A 202 8.86 11.34 5.81
CA LEU A 202 9.88 11.04 6.82
C LEU A 202 11.29 11.39 6.33
N ALA A 203 11.62 11.05 5.08
CA ALA A 203 12.90 11.42 4.49
C ALA A 203 13.09 12.95 4.42
N ASP A 204 12.07 13.69 4.00
CA ASP A 204 12.10 15.16 3.92
C ASP A 204 12.26 15.81 5.31
N ALA A 205 11.59 15.26 6.34
CA ALA A 205 11.75 15.72 7.72
C ALA A 205 13.20 15.56 8.21
N VAL A 206 13.80 14.38 8.00
CA VAL A 206 15.20 14.12 8.38
C VAL A 206 16.19 14.98 7.59
N ILE A 207 15.94 15.21 6.29
CA ILE A 207 16.79 16.08 5.45
C ILE A 207 16.80 17.53 5.95
N LYS A 208 15.69 18.02 6.52
CA LYS A 208 15.56 19.40 7.01
C LYS A 208 16.07 19.59 8.44
N ASP A 209 16.34 18.49 9.15
CA ASP A 209 16.73 18.51 10.55
C ASP A 209 18.14 17.93 10.73
N ILE A 210 19.12 18.79 10.98
CA ILE A 210 20.54 18.40 11.12
C ILE A 210 20.72 17.36 12.24
N PHE A 211 19.87 17.38 13.27
CA PHE A 211 19.94 16.47 14.42
C PHE A 211 18.87 15.38 14.37
N GLY A 212 18.13 15.31 13.26
CA GLY A 212 17.07 14.36 13.00
C GLY A 212 17.58 12.95 12.74
N ILE A 213 16.85 11.97 13.27
CA ILE A 213 16.97 10.56 12.95
C ILE A 213 15.57 9.97 12.72
N GLY A 214 15.42 9.08 11.74
CA GLY A 214 14.14 8.48 11.38
C GLY A 214 14.26 7.11 10.75
#